data_AF-A0A6B2G910-F1
#
_entry.id   AF-A0A6B2G910-F1
#
_cell.length_a   1.000
_cell.length_b   1.000
_cell.length_c   1.000
_cell.angle_alpha   90.00
_cell.angle_beta   90.00
_cell.angle_gamma   90.00
#
_symmetry.space_group_name_H-M   'P 1'
#
loop_
_entity.id
_entity.type
_entity.pdbx_description
1 polymer ?
#
loop_
_entity_poly.entity_id
_entity_poly.type
_entity_poly.pdbx_seq_one_letter_code
_entity_poly.pdbx_strand_id
1 'polypeptide(L)'
;QDKLGIDETNCVKCHEDKHSGKLGNDCTKCHNEIKFVSSKTLESFDHKTTDYPLVGRHQKVDCKQCHKTEKYTQAIDFSACKNCHTDYHKGEFIKNGLTPDCKQCHSLNQGFDNTLFTTEQHQKSKFPLEGAHGATPCFACHVSEKEKQWTFKNLGITCSECHQDQHKDLIQTKFYPNKKCTACHNSETWNAINFDHKLTKFPLEGKHLETDCRSCHFKLDTKNKITVQKFINLDMKCSGCHTDNHKNQFALNGVTDCTRCHTSKNWLPEKFDHNTTNFKLDGRHAQVACNLCHKAVNESKNLVSNYKIEKHQCIDCHR
;
A
#
# COMPACT_ATOMS: atom_id res chain seq x y z
N GLN A 1 -28.48 34.48 -66.31
CA GLN A 1 -27.21 35.23 -66.48
C GLN A 1 -26.66 34.99 -67.88
N ASP A 2 -27.54 34.88 -68.90
CA ASP A 2 -27.25 34.03 -70.06
C ASP A 2 -26.81 34.85 -71.29
N LYS A 3 -26.18 36.01 -71.08
CA LYS A 3 -25.81 36.93 -72.18
C LYS A 3 -24.32 37.19 -72.35
N LEU A 4 -23.42 36.48 -71.66
CA LEU A 4 -21.99 36.86 -71.64
C LEU A 4 -20.96 35.76 -71.97
N GLY A 5 -21.35 34.54 -72.37
CA GLY A 5 -20.35 33.51 -72.71
C GLY A 5 -19.36 33.20 -71.56
N ILE A 6 -19.80 33.46 -70.32
CA ILE A 6 -19.03 33.22 -69.12
C ILE A 6 -19.25 31.76 -68.76
N ASP A 7 -18.16 31.01 -68.63
CA ASP A 7 -18.18 29.65 -68.08
C ASP A 7 -18.91 29.64 -66.73
N GLU A 8 -20.08 28.98 -66.71
CA GLU A 8 -20.99 28.91 -65.56
C GLU A 8 -20.37 28.20 -64.36
N THR A 9 -19.26 27.48 -64.56
CA THR A 9 -18.51 26.83 -63.48
C THR A 9 -17.55 27.78 -62.74
N ASN A 10 -17.32 29.00 -63.26
CA ASN A 10 -16.41 29.97 -62.67
C ASN A 10 -17.15 30.98 -61.78
N CYS A 11 -17.50 30.54 -60.56
CA CYS A 11 -18.30 31.31 -59.61
C CYS A 11 -17.68 32.67 -59.28
N VAL A 12 -16.34 32.77 -59.21
CA VAL A 12 -15.63 34.00 -58.80
C VAL A 12 -15.68 35.13 -59.84
N LYS A 13 -16.08 34.84 -61.09
CA LYS A 13 -16.33 35.90 -62.11
C LYS A 13 -17.59 36.70 -61.82
N CYS A 14 -18.57 36.09 -61.14
CA CYS A 14 -19.87 36.70 -60.86
C CYS A 14 -20.07 36.99 -59.37
N HIS A 15 -19.40 36.25 -58.48
CA HIS A 15 -19.56 36.34 -57.03
C HIS A 15 -18.25 36.70 -56.36
N GLU A 16 -18.31 37.68 -55.45
CA GLU A 16 -17.18 38.02 -54.59
C GLU A 16 -16.90 36.91 -53.57
N ASP A 17 -15.66 36.45 -53.50
CA ASP A 17 -15.25 35.48 -52.49
C ASP A 17 -15.19 36.12 -51.09
N LYS A 18 -16.07 35.64 -50.20
CA LYS A 18 -16.13 36.09 -48.80
C LYS A 18 -15.03 35.50 -47.91
N HIS A 19 -14.20 34.59 -48.44
CA HIS A 19 -13.11 33.94 -47.73
C HIS A 19 -11.74 34.60 -47.99
N SER A 20 -11.71 35.66 -48.80
CA SER A 20 -10.49 36.41 -49.13
C SER A 20 -9.38 35.53 -49.75
N GLY A 21 -9.77 34.60 -50.62
CA GLY A 21 -8.88 33.70 -51.37
C GLY A 21 -8.34 32.51 -50.57
N LYS A 22 -8.67 32.40 -49.28
CA LYS A 22 -8.06 31.41 -48.36
C LYS A 22 -8.50 29.96 -48.57
N LEU A 23 -9.60 29.73 -49.29
CA LEU A 23 -10.16 28.38 -49.53
C LEU A 23 -10.07 27.95 -51.01
N GLY A 24 -9.38 28.74 -51.84
CA GLY A 24 -9.33 28.54 -53.29
C GLY A 24 -10.62 28.97 -54.00
N ASN A 25 -10.65 28.80 -55.32
CA ASN A 25 -11.73 29.30 -56.19
C ASN A 25 -12.78 28.25 -56.56
N ASP A 26 -12.64 27.01 -56.08
CA ASP A 26 -13.61 25.94 -56.33
C ASP A 26 -14.71 25.94 -55.27
N CYS A 27 -15.70 26.81 -55.48
CA CYS A 27 -16.80 27.03 -54.55
C CYS A 27 -17.65 25.76 -54.35
N THR A 28 -17.68 24.85 -55.33
CA THR A 28 -18.53 23.65 -55.33
C THR A 28 -18.11 22.60 -54.31
N LYS A 29 -16.88 22.67 -53.78
CA LYS A 29 -16.40 21.81 -52.68
C LYS A 29 -17.18 22.01 -51.38
N CYS A 30 -17.69 23.23 -51.15
CA CYS A 30 -18.31 23.63 -49.89
C CYS A 30 -19.71 24.23 -50.06
N HIS A 31 -20.03 24.79 -51.23
CA HIS A 31 -21.30 25.46 -51.53
C HIS A 31 -22.04 24.75 -52.66
N ASN A 32 -23.37 24.85 -52.66
CA ASN A 32 -24.20 24.43 -53.79
C ASN A 32 -25.17 25.56 -54.17
N GLU A 33 -25.75 25.44 -55.36
CA GLU A 33 -26.66 26.38 -55.98
C GLU A 33 -28.00 26.54 -55.25
N ILE A 34 -28.37 25.56 -54.40
CA ILE A 34 -29.65 25.56 -53.67
C ILE A 34 -29.54 26.29 -52.32
N LYS A 35 -28.44 26.11 -51.60
CA LYS A 35 -28.15 26.73 -50.29
C LYS A 35 -26.66 27.06 -50.18
N PHE A 36 -26.30 28.22 -50.71
CA PHE A 36 -24.93 28.73 -50.68
C PHE A 36 -24.39 29.05 -49.27
N VAL A 37 -25.25 29.14 -48.25
CA VAL A 37 -24.87 29.59 -46.89
C VAL A 37 -24.31 28.46 -46.01
N SER A 38 -24.54 27.19 -46.34
CA SER A 38 -23.86 26.05 -45.70
C SER A 38 -24.26 24.78 -46.42
N SER A 39 -23.34 24.12 -47.13
CA SER A 39 -23.57 22.71 -47.45
C SER A 39 -23.33 21.87 -46.21
N LYS A 40 -24.04 20.75 -46.11
CA LYS A 40 -23.84 19.71 -45.08
C LYS A 40 -22.45 19.06 -45.13
N THR A 41 -21.58 19.43 -46.06
CA THR A 41 -20.33 18.73 -46.37
C THR A 41 -19.11 19.60 -46.09
N LEU A 42 -18.96 20.09 -44.85
CA LEU A 42 -17.65 20.52 -44.33
C LEU A 42 -16.70 19.32 -44.09
N GLU A 43 -17.22 18.08 -44.21
CA GLU A 43 -16.46 16.83 -44.04
C GLU A 43 -15.30 16.67 -45.05
N SER A 44 -15.32 17.40 -46.17
CA SER A 44 -14.32 17.30 -47.24
C SER A 44 -13.09 18.19 -47.05
N PHE A 45 -13.09 19.09 -46.06
CA PHE A 45 -11.97 20.01 -45.85
C PHE A 45 -10.80 19.33 -45.14
N ASP A 46 -9.67 19.17 -45.84
CA ASP A 46 -8.47 18.53 -45.31
C ASP A 46 -7.61 19.50 -44.49
N HIS A 47 -7.59 19.33 -43.17
CA HIS A 47 -6.76 20.13 -42.27
C HIS A 47 -5.26 19.87 -42.42
N LYS A 48 -4.82 18.81 -43.13
CA LYS A 48 -3.39 18.57 -43.40
C LYS A 48 -2.74 19.66 -44.23
N THR A 49 -3.53 20.44 -44.97
CA THR A 49 -3.03 21.54 -45.80
C THR A 49 -2.99 22.88 -45.05
N THR A 50 -3.28 22.88 -43.75
CA THR A 50 -3.31 24.09 -42.91
C THR A 50 -2.12 24.14 -41.96
N ASP A 51 -1.92 25.28 -41.31
CA ASP A 51 -0.88 25.46 -40.28
C ASP A 51 -1.10 24.58 -39.02
N TYR A 52 -2.28 23.97 -38.88
CA TYR A 52 -2.60 23.07 -37.78
C TYR A 52 -3.26 21.77 -38.26
N PRO A 53 -2.45 20.75 -38.63
CA PRO A 53 -2.97 19.42 -38.96
C PRO A 53 -3.65 18.77 -37.74
N LEU A 54 -4.91 18.38 -37.90
CA LEU A 54 -5.64 17.69 -36.83
C LEU A 54 -5.06 16.28 -36.63
N VAL A 55 -4.60 16.01 -35.41
CA VAL A 55 -4.06 14.69 -35.00
C VAL A 55 -4.71 14.20 -33.72
N GLY A 56 -4.77 12.88 -33.57
CA GLY A 56 -5.39 12.24 -32.41
C GLY A 56 -6.85 12.63 -32.25
N ARG A 57 -7.26 12.94 -31.01
CA ARG A 57 -8.65 13.27 -30.68
C ARG A 57 -9.17 14.55 -31.33
N HIS A 58 -8.31 15.48 -31.76
CA HIS A 58 -8.74 16.69 -32.46
C HIS A 58 -9.41 16.40 -33.81
N GLN A 59 -9.14 15.25 -34.43
CA GLN A 59 -9.80 14.83 -35.68
C GLN A 59 -11.31 14.58 -35.53
N LYS A 60 -11.78 14.37 -34.30
CA LYS A 60 -13.19 14.09 -33.98
C LYS A 60 -13.92 15.30 -33.41
N VAL A 61 -13.25 16.45 -33.32
CA VAL A 61 -13.82 17.67 -32.76
C VAL A 61 -14.62 18.39 -33.85
N ASP A 62 -15.86 18.78 -33.53
CA ASP A 62 -16.69 19.56 -34.43
C ASP A 62 -16.02 20.91 -34.76
N CYS A 63 -16.07 21.32 -36.03
CA CYS A 63 -15.42 22.53 -36.52
C CYS A 63 -15.75 23.78 -35.67
N LYS A 64 -16.99 23.88 -35.17
CA LYS A 64 -17.48 25.04 -34.38
C LYS A 64 -16.83 25.15 -32.99
N GLN A 65 -16.25 24.06 -32.48
CA GLN A 65 -15.54 24.09 -31.19
C GLN A 65 -14.23 24.90 -31.28
N CYS A 66 -13.60 24.88 -32.44
CA CYS A 66 -12.40 25.66 -32.74
C CYS A 66 -12.76 27.00 -33.38
N HIS A 67 -13.59 26.97 -34.44
CA HIS A 67 -14.05 28.15 -35.17
C HIS A 67 -15.30 28.74 -34.52
N LYS A 68 -15.09 29.46 -33.41
CA LYS A 68 -16.17 30.05 -32.60
C LYS A 68 -16.85 31.25 -33.27
N THR A 69 -16.25 31.80 -34.33
CA THR A 69 -16.84 32.88 -35.12
C THR A 69 -17.44 32.30 -36.40
N GLU A 70 -18.33 33.04 -37.05
CA GLU A 70 -18.90 32.61 -38.33
C GLU A 70 -17.86 32.59 -39.47
N LYS A 71 -16.64 33.09 -39.23
CA LYS A 71 -15.54 33.13 -40.19
C LYS A 71 -14.55 31.99 -39.92
N TYR A 72 -14.76 30.85 -40.57
CA TYR A 72 -13.86 29.69 -40.50
C TYR A 72 -12.42 29.98 -40.95
N THR A 73 -12.17 31.08 -41.66
CA THR A 73 -10.83 31.51 -42.10
C THR A 73 -10.10 32.43 -41.12
N GLN A 74 -10.71 32.71 -39.96
CA GLN A 74 -10.08 33.45 -38.88
C GLN A 74 -8.96 32.61 -38.26
N ALA A 75 -7.79 33.22 -38.09
CA ALA A 75 -6.66 32.55 -37.46
C ALA A 75 -6.98 32.21 -35.99
N ILE A 76 -6.59 31.02 -35.58
CA ILE A 76 -6.72 30.52 -34.21
C ILE A 76 -5.30 30.39 -33.64
N ASP A 77 -5.08 30.89 -32.42
CA ASP A 77 -3.79 30.74 -31.74
C ASP A 77 -3.66 29.34 -31.10
N PHE A 78 -3.01 28.43 -31.82
CA PHE A 78 -2.70 27.05 -31.39
C PHE A 78 -1.31 26.90 -30.78
N SER A 79 -0.61 28.00 -30.45
CA SER A 79 0.76 27.97 -29.92
C SER A 79 0.88 27.24 -28.57
N ALA A 80 -0.19 27.23 -27.77
CA ALA A 80 -0.24 26.54 -26.49
C ALA A 80 -1.62 25.92 -26.23
N CYS A 81 -1.64 24.73 -25.61
CA CYS A 81 -2.88 24.03 -25.27
C CYS A 81 -3.85 24.89 -24.43
N LYS A 82 -3.30 25.74 -23.54
CA LYS A 82 -4.07 26.62 -22.66
C LYS A 82 -4.91 27.69 -23.37
N ASN A 83 -4.60 27.97 -24.64
CA ASN A 83 -5.34 28.95 -25.44
C ASN A 83 -6.74 28.42 -25.81
N CYS A 84 -6.95 27.10 -25.72
CA CYS A 84 -8.24 26.46 -25.94
C CYS A 84 -8.73 25.67 -24.72
N HIS A 85 -7.81 25.04 -23.97
CA HIS A 85 -8.14 24.17 -22.84
C HIS A 85 -7.85 24.85 -21.51
N THR A 86 -8.71 24.61 -20.52
CA THR A 86 -8.43 25.00 -19.13
C THR A 86 -7.45 24.03 -18.49
N ASP A 87 -6.57 24.53 -17.63
CA ASP A 87 -5.67 23.68 -16.86
C ASP A 87 -6.44 22.94 -15.76
N TYR A 88 -6.69 21.65 -15.98
CA TYR A 88 -7.34 20.78 -15.00
C TYR A 88 -6.56 20.71 -13.67
N HIS A 89 -5.23 20.83 -13.72
CA HIS A 89 -4.36 20.74 -12.55
C HIS A 89 -4.24 22.07 -11.79
N LYS A 90 -4.93 23.14 -12.22
CA LYS A 90 -5.00 24.42 -11.49
C LYS A 90 -3.61 24.96 -11.09
N GLY A 91 -2.61 24.80 -11.95
CA GLY A 91 -1.24 25.29 -11.71
C GLY A 91 -0.38 24.42 -10.79
N GLU A 92 -0.79 23.18 -10.49
CA GLU A 92 0.01 22.27 -9.65
C GLU A 92 1.41 22.01 -10.22
N PHE A 93 1.61 22.07 -11.53
CA PHE A 93 2.90 21.83 -12.17
C PHE A 93 3.72 23.09 -12.50
N ILE A 94 3.22 24.29 -12.17
CA ILE A 94 3.94 25.54 -12.44
C ILE A 94 5.25 25.56 -11.64
N LYS A 95 6.37 25.78 -12.35
CA LYS A 95 7.70 25.94 -11.79
C LYS A 95 8.31 27.23 -12.30
N ASN A 96 8.79 28.10 -11.41
CA ASN A 96 9.34 29.42 -11.75
C ASN A 96 8.39 30.27 -12.62
N GLY A 97 7.08 30.19 -12.39
CA GLY A 97 6.07 30.91 -13.16
C GLY A 97 5.77 30.33 -14.54
N LEU A 98 6.40 29.21 -14.93
CA LEU A 98 6.19 28.54 -16.21
C LEU A 98 5.39 27.26 -16.02
N THR A 99 4.32 27.12 -16.80
CA THR A 99 3.57 25.86 -16.93
C THR A 99 4.31 24.94 -17.89
N PRO A 100 4.58 23.67 -17.52
CA PRO A 100 5.13 22.69 -18.44
C PRO A 100 4.21 22.48 -19.65
N ASP A 101 4.79 22.06 -20.78
CA ASP A 101 3.99 21.66 -21.93
C ASP A 101 3.16 20.41 -21.56
N CYS A 102 1.84 20.47 -21.78
CA CYS A 102 0.92 19.37 -21.55
C CYS A 102 1.37 18.08 -22.25
N LYS A 103 2.06 18.19 -23.40
CA LYS A 103 2.58 17.06 -24.18
C LYS A 103 3.67 16.26 -23.47
N GLN A 104 4.25 16.78 -22.39
CA GLN A 104 5.20 16.03 -21.57
C GLN A 104 4.52 14.88 -20.82
N CYS A 105 3.23 15.04 -20.48
CA CYS A 105 2.47 14.07 -19.70
C CYS A 105 1.24 13.54 -20.43
N HIS A 106 0.70 14.24 -21.42
CA HIS A 106 -0.50 13.81 -22.15
C HIS A 106 -0.22 13.63 -23.63
N SER A 107 -0.99 12.78 -24.28
CA SER A 107 -0.91 12.61 -25.73
C SER A 107 -2.23 12.93 -26.41
N LEU A 108 -2.15 13.49 -27.61
CA LEU A 108 -3.32 13.77 -28.42
C LEU A 108 -4.10 12.49 -28.80
N ASN A 109 -3.42 11.35 -28.83
CA ASN A 109 -4.02 10.06 -29.15
C ASN A 109 -4.78 9.47 -27.95
N GLN A 110 -4.15 9.41 -26.76
CA GLN A 110 -4.74 8.81 -25.57
C GLN A 110 -5.63 9.76 -24.77
N GLY A 111 -5.59 11.07 -25.07
CA GLY A 111 -6.37 12.09 -24.38
C GLY A 111 -5.78 12.45 -23.02
N PHE A 112 -6.56 13.16 -22.21
CA PHE A 112 -6.15 13.62 -20.87
C PHE A 112 -6.51 12.62 -19.76
N ASP A 113 -7.28 11.58 -20.07
CA ASP A 113 -7.63 10.51 -19.12
C ASP A 113 -6.43 9.62 -18.76
N ASN A 114 -5.39 9.64 -19.61
CA ASN A 114 -4.17 8.86 -19.43
C ASN A 114 -2.96 9.79 -19.33
N THR A 115 -1.94 9.29 -18.64
CA THR A 115 -0.65 9.97 -18.49
C THR A 115 0.47 9.16 -19.14
N LEU A 116 1.42 9.87 -19.73
CA LEU A 116 2.73 9.37 -20.18
C LEU A 116 3.74 9.35 -19.02
N PHE A 117 3.34 9.84 -17.84
CA PHE A 117 4.21 9.87 -16.67
C PHE A 117 4.48 8.45 -16.17
N THR A 118 5.75 8.03 -16.21
CA THR A 118 6.13 6.64 -15.95
C THR A 118 6.49 6.38 -14.49
N THR A 119 6.53 5.11 -14.12
CA THR A 119 7.03 4.63 -12.82
C THR A 119 8.47 5.04 -12.57
N GLU A 120 9.33 5.04 -13.59
CA GLU A 120 10.74 5.48 -13.47
C GLU A 120 10.85 6.99 -13.21
N GLN A 121 9.92 7.78 -13.75
CA GLN A 121 9.84 9.20 -13.43
C GLN A 121 9.34 9.41 -11.99
N HIS A 122 8.36 8.61 -11.55
CA HIS A 122 7.89 8.64 -10.16
C HIS A 122 9.00 8.31 -9.16
N GLN A 123 9.89 7.38 -9.50
CA GLN A 123 11.02 6.98 -8.65
C GLN A 123 11.99 8.13 -8.35
N LYS A 124 12.00 9.19 -9.17
CA LYS A 124 12.82 10.40 -8.97
C LYS A 124 12.15 11.45 -8.10
N SER A 125 10.93 11.19 -7.64
CA SER A 125 10.18 12.11 -6.79
C SER A 125 10.64 12.04 -5.32
N LYS A 126 9.99 12.84 -4.46
CA LYS A 126 10.21 12.80 -3.01
C LYS A 126 9.63 11.54 -2.34
N PHE A 127 8.82 10.77 -3.06
CA PHE A 127 8.23 9.52 -2.59
C PHE A 127 8.46 8.43 -3.66
N PRO A 128 9.61 7.75 -3.63
CA PRO A 128 9.85 6.61 -4.50
C PRO A 128 8.88 5.47 -4.15
N LEU A 129 8.36 4.78 -5.16
CA LEU A 129 7.39 3.70 -4.92
C LEU A 129 8.13 2.41 -4.57
N GLU A 130 8.07 2.03 -3.30
CA GLU A 130 8.74 0.84 -2.77
C GLU A 130 7.74 -0.17 -2.21
N GLY A 131 8.07 -1.46 -2.40
CA GLY A 131 7.24 -2.57 -1.94
C GLY A 131 5.81 -2.49 -2.45
N ALA A 132 4.85 -2.64 -1.55
CA ALA A 132 3.43 -2.66 -1.89
C ALA A 132 2.95 -1.37 -2.58
N HIS A 133 3.59 -0.22 -2.34
CA HIS A 133 3.21 1.04 -2.99
C HIS A 133 3.43 1.03 -4.50
N GLY A 134 4.39 0.23 -5.01
CA GLY A 134 4.65 0.12 -6.44
C GLY A 134 3.53 -0.57 -7.23
N ALA A 135 2.72 -1.39 -6.56
CA ALA A 135 1.55 -2.04 -7.15
C ALA A 135 0.25 -1.24 -6.94
N THR A 136 0.30 -0.14 -6.18
CA THR A 136 -0.87 0.67 -5.88
C THR A 136 -1.23 1.56 -7.08
N PRO A 137 -2.50 1.58 -7.53
CA PRO A 137 -2.90 2.44 -8.62
C PRO A 137 -2.79 3.92 -8.25
N CYS A 138 -2.37 4.77 -9.19
CA CYS A 138 -2.08 6.18 -8.94
C CYS A 138 -3.23 6.94 -8.26
N PHE A 139 -4.49 6.61 -8.59
CA PHE A 139 -5.65 7.29 -8.04
C PHE A 139 -5.80 7.09 -6.52
N ALA A 140 -5.26 6.00 -5.95
CA ALA A 140 -5.36 5.73 -4.52
C ALA A 140 -4.60 6.78 -3.68
N CYS A 141 -3.62 7.46 -4.27
CA CYS A 141 -2.87 8.53 -3.61
C CYS A 141 -3.24 9.90 -4.19
N HIS A 142 -3.34 9.98 -5.52
CA HIS A 142 -3.50 11.26 -6.21
C HIS A 142 -4.95 11.68 -6.40
N VAL A 143 -5.96 10.89 -6.04
CA VAL A 143 -7.35 11.34 -6.06
C VAL A 143 -7.87 11.45 -4.63
N SER A 144 -8.16 12.69 -4.21
CA SER A 144 -8.79 12.93 -2.91
C SER A 144 -10.26 12.51 -2.94
N GLU A 145 -10.70 11.72 -1.97
CA GLU A 145 -12.12 11.35 -1.82
C GLU A 145 -13.04 12.56 -1.66
N LYS A 146 -12.54 13.62 -1.01
CA LYS A 146 -13.29 14.84 -0.73
C LYS A 146 -13.49 15.69 -1.98
N GLU A 147 -12.40 15.97 -2.69
CA GLU A 147 -12.41 16.87 -3.84
C GLU A 147 -12.76 16.14 -5.15
N LYS A 148 -12.71 14.79 -5.15
CA LYS A 148 -12.92 13.92 -6.32
C LYS A 148 -12.12 14.36 -7.55
N GLN A 149 -10.92 14.88 -7.31
CA GLN A 149 -10.04 15.49 -8.30
C GLN A 149 -8.61 14.98 -8.11
N TRP A 150 -7.87 14.86 -9.22
CA TRP A 150 -6.43 14.56 -9.16
C TRP A 150 -5.64 15.71 -8.55
N THR A 151 -4.75 15.40 -7.61
CA THR A 151 -3.81 16.31 -6.98
C THR A 151 -2.41 15.70 -6.92
N PHE A 152 -1.40 16.51 -7.25
CA PHE A 152 0.01 16.10 -7.29
C PHE A 152 0.89 16.96 -6.37
N LYS A 153 0.30 17.85 -5.57
CA LYS A 153 1.01 18.69 -4.59
C LYS A 153 0.55 18.40 -3.17
N ASN A 154 1.44 18.64 -2.22
CA ASN A 154 1.16 18.57 -0.78
C ASN A 154 0.68 17.20 -0.27
N LEU A 155 1.07 16.11 -0.94
CA LEU A 155 0.90 14.76 -0.39
C LEU A 155 1.95 14.51 0.69
N GLY A 156 1.53 13.85 1.76
CA GLY A 156 2.42 13.36 2.80
C GLY A 156 3.39 12.32 2.24
N ILE A 157 4.60 12.26 2.82
CA ILE A 157 5.67 11.33 2.43
C ILE A 157 6.09 10.40 3.57
N THR A 158 5.55 10.62 4.76
CA THR A 158 5.77 9.76 5.92
C THR A 158 4.62 8.77 6.06
N CYS A 159 4.92 7.59 6.63
CA CYS A 159 3.91 6.55 6.83
C CYS A 159 2.67 7.09 7.57
N SER A 160 2.87 7.93 8.59
CA SER A 160 1.80 8.46 9.43
C SER A 160 0.90 9.52 8.78
N GLU A 161 1.32 10.10 7.66
CA GLU A 161 0.48 11.05 6.92
C GLU A 161 -0.59 10.34 6.07
N CYS A 162 -0.38 9.05 5.75
CA CYS A 162 -1.33 8.23 5.01
C CYS A 162 -1.93 7.10 5.85
N HIS A 163 -1.16 6.52 6.78
CA HIS A 163 -1.57 5.40 7.62
C HIS A 163 -1.71 5.82 9.08
N GLN A 164 -2.75 5.34 9.74
CA GLN A 164 -2.94 5.58 11.16
C GLN A 164 -1.92 4.78 11.99
N ASP A 165 -1.13 5.47 12.80
CA ASP A 165 -0.22 4.85 13.76
C ASP A 165 -0.98 4.21 14.93
N GLN A 166 -1.08 2.87 14.90
CA GLN A 166 -1.71 2.08 15.95
C GLN A 166 -0.83 1.89 17.19
N HIS A 167 0.44 2.26 17.14
CA HIS A 167 1.42 2.05 18.21
C HIS A 167 1.71 3.32 19.02
N LYS A 168 1.03 4.41 18.71
CA LYS A 168 1.18 5.69 19.40
C LYS A 168 1.06 5.49 20.92
N ASP A 169 2.12 5.85 21.63
CA ASP A 169 2.23 5.76 23.10
C ASP A 169 2.18 4.31 23.67
N LEU A 170 2.19 3.28 22.82
CA LEU A 170 2.18 1.86 23.22
C LEU A 170 3.58 1.22 23.22
N ILE A 171 4.53 1.82 22.52
CA ILE A 171 5.93 1.40 22.42
C ILE A 171 6.82 2.50 22.99
N GLN A 172 7.83 2.12 23.79
CA GLN A 172 8.79 3.09 24.32
C GLN A 172 9.57 3.75 23.18
N THR A 173 9.79 5.06 23.28
CA THR A 173 10.49 5.87 22.26
C THR A 173 11.86 5.32 21.87
N LYS A 174 12.56 4.62 22.79
CA LYS A 174 13.84 3.96 22.50
C LYS A 174 13.73 2.92 21.38
N PHE A 175 12.62 2.19 21.30
CA PHE A 175 12.39 1.13 20.31
C PHE A 175 11.53 1.60 19.13
N TYR A 176 10.88 2.76 19.26
CA TYR A 176 10.10 3.42 18.21
C TYR A 176 10.52 4.89 18.05
N PRO A 177 11.76 5.15 17.61
CA PRO A 177 12.30 6.50 17.56
C PRO A 177 11.63 7.31 16.44
N ASN A 178 11.26 8.56 16.76
CA ASN A 178 10.64 9.50 15.82
C ASN A 178 9.41 8.94 15.08
N LYS A 179 8.73 7.96 15.66
CA LYS A 179 7.59 7.28 15.04
C LYS A 179 7.92 6.64 13.68
N LYS A 180 9.16 6.19 13.49
CA LYS A 180 9.58 5.51 12.26
C LYS A 180 9.09 4.07 12.25
N CYS A 181 8.02 3.80 11.50
CA CYS A 181 7.46 2.46 11.34
C CYS A 181 8.50 1.46 10.81
N THR A 182 9.47 1.93 10.01
CA THR A 182 10.58 1.14 9.45
C THR A 182 11.57 0.62 10.49
N ALA A 183 11.44 1.01 11.76
CA ALA A 183 12.17 0.36 12.85
C ALA A 183 11.74 -1.10 13.05
N CYS A 184 10.51 -1.46 12.64
CA CYS A 184 9.94 -2.80 12.80
C CYS A 184 9.26 -3.34 11.54
N HIS A 185 8.66 -2.48 10.70
CA HIS A 185 7.90 -2.89 9.52
C HIS A 185 8.69 -2.70 8.23
N ASN A 186 8.41 -3.54 7.23
CA ASN A 186 8.88 -3.38 5.85
C ASN A 186 7.68 -3.02 4.94
N SER A 187 7.87 -2.09 4.01
CA SER A 187 6.88 -1.71 3.00
C SER A 187 6.58 -2.82 1.98
N GLU A 188 7.48 -3.79 1.80
CA GLU A 188 7.24 -4.97 0.95
C GLU A 188 6.33 -6.00 1.64
N THR A 189 6.57 -6.25 2.92
CA THR A 189 5.90 -7.29 3.71
C THR A 189 5.51 -6.73 5.08
N TRP A 190 4.46 -5.91 5.12
CA TRP A 190 4.06 -5.19 6.34
C TRP A 190 3.85 -6.07 7.57
N ASN A 191 3.34 -7.29 7.35
CA ASN A 191 3.07 -8.27 8.41
C ASN A 191 4.33 -9.02 8.89
N ALA A 192 5.43 -8.97 8.13
CA ALA A 192 6.71 -9.53 8.55
C ALA A 192 7.44 -8.49 9.41
N ILE A 193 7.19 -8.55 10.71
CA ILE A 193 7.78 -7.63 11.69
C ILE A 193 9.23 -8.05 11.95
N ASN A 194 10.17 -7.14 11.71
CA ASN A 194 11.58 -7.34 12.00
C ASN A 194 11.98 -6.50 13.22
N PHE A 195 11.91 -7.09 14.41
CA PHE A 195 12.35 -6.46 15.64
C PHE A 195 13.30 -7.38 16.42
N ASP A 196 14.51 -6.88 16.72
CA ASP A 196 15.51 -7.64 17.46
C ASP A 196 15.24 -7.61 18.97
N HIS A 197 14.74 -8.73 19.48
CA HIS A 197 14.47 -8.90 20.92
C HIS A 197 15.74 -8.94 21.78
N LYS A 198 16.94 -9.08 21.20
CA LYS A 198 18.22 -8.95 21.93
C LYS A 198 18.42 -7.53 22.48
N LEU A 199 17.70 -6.55 21.95
CA LEU A 199 17.70 -5.18 22.46
C LEU A 199 16.91 -5.02 23.76
N THR A 200 16.17 -6.06 24.15
CA THR A 200 15.34 -6.09 25.37
C THR A 200 16.02 -6.93 26.46
N LYS A 201 15.41 -6.97 27.64
CA LYS A 201 15.84 -7.85 28.74
C LYS A 201 15.37 -9.31 28.58
N PHE A 202 14.65 -9.62 27.50
CA PHE A 202 14.14 -10.95 27.21
C PHE A 202 14.46 -11.34 25.75
N PRO A 203 15.70 -11.79 25.49
CA PRO A 203 16.06 -12.36 24.19
C PRO A 203 15.20 -13.60 23.90
N LEU A 204 14.61 -13.67 22.71
CA LEU A 204 13.85 -14.85 22.30
C LEU A 204 14.79 -15.98 21.93
N GLU A 205 14.53 -17.16 22.49
CA GLU A 205 15.27 -18.39 22.26
C GLU A 205 14.33 -19.58 22.12
N GLY A 206 14.78 -20.63 21.42
CA GLY A 206 13.99 -21.84 21.22
C GLY A 206 12.65 -21.54 20.54
N LYS A 207 11.56 -22.11 21.04
CA LYS A 207 10.21 -21.96 20.47
C LYS A 207 9.64 -20.55 20.55
N HIS A 208 10.19 -19.68 21.39
CA HIS A 208 9.76 -18.29 21.42
C HIS A 208 10.12 -17.53 20.13
N LEU A 209 11.15 -17.96 19.38
CA LEU A 209 11.50 -17.39 18.07
C LEU A 209 10.44 -17.64 16.99
N GLU A 210 9.64 -18.69 17.16
CA GLU A 210 8.58 -19.10 16.22
C GLU A 210 7.20 -18.55 16.64
N THR A 211 7.13 -17.82 17.77
CA THR A 211 5.87 -17.37 18.36
C THR A 211 5.48 -16.00 17.83
N ASP A 212 4.20 -15.82 17.50
CA ASP A 212 3.65 -14.53 17.08
C ASP A 212 3.72 -13.50 18.23
N CYS A 213 4.05 -12.24 17.90
CA CYS A 213 4.14 -11.16 18.89
C CYS A 213 2.84 -11.03 19.72
N ARG A 214 1.68 -11.36 19.15
CA ARG A 214 0.36 -11.30 19.80
C ARG A 214 0.24 -12.26 20.97
N SER A 215 0.93 -13.39 20.96
CA SER A 215 0.89 -14.33 22.07
C SER A 215 1.43 -13.73 23.38
N CYS A 216 2.33 -12.73 23.28
CA CYS A 216 2.94 -12.08 24.44
C CYS A 216 2.43 -10.65 24.65
N HIS A 217 2.41 -9.85 23.58
CA HIS A 217 2.17 -8.41 23.63
C HIS A 217 0.70 -8.01 23.57
N PHE A 218 -0.20 -8.95 23.43
CA PHE A 218 -1.62 -8.68 23.29
C PHE A 218 -2.39 -9.46 24.35
N LYS A 219 -3.19 -8.77 25.16
CA LYS A 219 -4.06 -9.39 26.17
C LYS A 219 -5.52 -9.11 25.85
N LEU A 220 -6.35 -10.14 25.91
CA LEU A 220 -7.80 -10.02 25.82
C LEU A 220 -8.32 -9.55 27.18
N ASP A 221 -9.04 -8.42 27.23
CA ASP A 221 -9.75 -8.03 28.45
C ASP A 221 -11.01 -8.90 28.63
N THR A 222 -11.13 -9.48 29.83
CA THR A 222 -12.22 -10.35 30.29
C THR A 222 -13.62 -9.76 30.21
N LYS A 223 -13.79 -8.46 29.97
CA LYS A 223 -15.12 -7.83 29.94
C LYS A 223 -15.65 -7.33 28.61
N ASN A 224 -14.88 -7.28 27.52
CA ASN A 224 -15.39 -7.09 26.14
C ASN A 224 -14.24 -6.90 25.14
N LYS A 225 -14.11 -7.81 24.16
CA LYS A 225 -13.62 -7.66 22.76
C LYS A 225 -12.39 -6.80 22.42
N ILE A 226 -11.74 -6.13 23.36
CA ILE A 226 -10.59 -5.26 23.13
C ILE A 226 -9.35 -6.05 23.44
N THR A 227 -8.51 -6.17 22.42
CA THR A 227 -7.15 -6.67 22.60
C THR A 227 -6.30 -5.48 23.00
N VAL A 228 -5.91 -5.41 24.28
CA VAL A 228 -4.98 -4.37 24.73
C VAL A 228 -3.59 -4.77 24.29
N GLN A 229 -3.03 -4.01 23.35
CA GLN A 229 -1.65 -4.15 22.94
C GLN A 229 -0.75 -3.46 23.97
N LYS A 230 0.22 -4.20 24.51
CA LYS A 230 1.16 -3.73 25.52
C LYS A 230 2.56 -4.25 25.18
N PHE A 231 3.48 -3.35 24.85
CA PHE A 231 4.90 -3.68 24.65
C PHE A 231 5.79 -3.34 25.85
N ILE A 232 5.20 -2.81 26.92
CA ILE A 232 5.91 -2.36 28.11
C ILE A 232 5.63 -3.27 29.30
N ASN A 233 6.63 -3.50 30.15
CA ASN A 233 6.47 -4.15 31.46
C ASN A 233 5.74 -5.51 31.39
N LEU A 234 6.08 -6.36 30.42
CA LEU A 234 5.66 -7.76 30.43
C LEU A 234 6.39 -8.50 31.54
N ASP A 235 5.74 -9.50 32.11
CA ASP A 235 6.41 -10.44 33.00
C ASP A 235 7.37 -11.30 32.17
N MET A 236 8.61 -11.41 32.64
CA MET A 236 9.68 -12.19 32.01
C MET A 236 9.84 -13.57 32.67
N LYS A 237 9.14 -13.83 33.78
CA LYS A 237 9.15 -15.13 34.44
C LYS A 237 8.25 -16.09 33.68
N CYS A 238 8.64 -17.36 33.61
CA CYS A 238 7.84 -18.41 32.96
C CYS A 238 6.42 -18.45 33.51
N SER A 239 6.23 -18.30 34.83
CA SER A 239 4.92 -18.31 35.49
C SER A 239 4.00 -17.15 35.09
N GLY A 240 4.55 -16.07 34.53
CA GLY A 240 3.76 -14.94 34.04
C GLY A 240 2.98 -15.24 32.74
N CYS A 241 3.40 -16.28 32.02
CA CYS A 241 2.83 -16.69 30.73
C CYS A 241 2.39 -18.15 30.71
N HIS A 242 3.10 -19.03 31.43
CA HIS A 242 2.86 -20.47 31.45
C HIS A 242 2.37 -20.92 32.82
N THR A 243 1.42 -21.85 32.81
CA THR A 243 0.92 -22.51 34.01
C THR A 243 1.95 -23.51 34.53
N ASP A 244 2.20 -23.49 35.85
CA ASP A 244 3.00 -24.54 36.50
C ASP A 244 2.19 -25.84 36.63
N ASN A 245 2.51 -26.81 35.77
CA ASN A 245 1.91 -28.15 35.79
C ASN A 245 2.40 -29.01 36.97
N HIS A 246 3.47 -28.60 37.66
CA HIS A 246 3.99 -29.29 38.83
C HIS A 246 3.36 -28.81 40.14
N LYS A 247 2.44 -27.82 40.09
CA LYS A 247 1.73 -27.30 41.25
C LYS A 247 2.65 -26.93 42.42
N ASN A 248 3.73 -26.20 42.14
CA ASN A 248 4.70 -25.75 43.14
C ASN A 248 5.48 -26.88 43.84
N GLN A 249 5.42 -28.13 43.36
CA GLN A 249 6.26 -29.21 43.91
C GLN A 249 7.76 -28.85 43.85
N PHE A 250 8.20 -28.11 42.84
CA PHE A 250 9.61 -27.67 42.72
C PHE A 250 9.87 -26.24 43.19
N ALA A 251 8.90 -25.60 43.83
CA ALA A 251 9.04 -24.22 44.30
C ALA A 251 10.04 -24.12 45.45
N LEU A 252 10.93 -23.12 45.37
CA LEU A 252 11.81 -22.70 46.45
C LEU A 252 11.37 -21.30 46.88
N ASN A 253 11.08 -21.10 48.18
CA ASN A 253 10.55 -19.84 48.71
C ASN A 253 9.33 -19.31 47.92
N GLY A 254 8.45 -20.23 47.47
CA GLY A 254 7.25 -19.89 46.70
C GLY A 254 7.47 -19.60 45.21
N VAL A 255 8.67 -19.80 44.67
CA VAL A 255 8.98 -19.58 43.25
C VAL A 255 9.48 -20.86 42.58
N THR A 256 8.82 -21.27 41.50
CA THR A 256 9.27 -22.37 40.63
C THR A 256 10.13 -21.79 39.51
N ASP A 257 11.46 -21.99 39.59
CA ASP A 257 12.36 -21.69 38.48
C ASP A 257 12.38 -22.86 37.48
N CYS A 258 11.59 -22.74 36.41
CA CYS A 258 11.47 -23.74 35.36
C CYS A 258 12.81 -24.00 34.64
N THR A 259 13.71 -23.01 34.58
CA THR A 259 14.95 -23.08 33.79
C THR A 259 16.03 -23.96 34.42
N ARG A 260 15.80 -24.39 35.68
CA ARG A 260 16.61 -25.41 36.38
C ARG A 260 16.53 -26.78 35.69
N CYS A 261 15.40 -27.08 35.05
CA CYS A 261 15.15 -28.37 34.42
C CYS A 261 14.85 -28.23 32.92
N HIS A 262 13.98 -27.29 32.56
CA HIS A 262 13.45 -27.16 31.19
C HIS A 262 14.26 -26.21 30.30
N THR A 263 14.26 -26.48 29.00
CA THR A 263 14.77 -25.57 27.97
C THR A 263 13.62 -25.02 27.12
N SER A 264 13.77 -23.81 26.57
CA SER A 264 12.78 -23.17 25.70
C SER A 264 12.68 -23.83 24.32
N LYS A 265 13.56 -24.79 23.99
CA LYS A 265 13.61 -25.44 22.67
C LYS A 265 12.49 -26.45 22.46
N ASN A 266 12.20 -27.26 23.48
CA ASN A 266 11.20 -28.33 23.41
C ASN A 266 10.47 -28.56 24.74
N TRP A 267 10.79 -27.78 25.77
CA TRP A 267 10.25 -27.91 27.13
C TRP A 267 10.51 -29.26 27.80
N LEU A 268 11.45 -30.06 27.29
CA LEU A 268 11.90 -31.28 27.96
C LEU A 268 12.80 -30.92 29.15
N PRO A 269 12.78 -31.70 30.24
CA PRO A 269 13.60 -31.47 31.42
C PRO A 269 15.08 -31.89 31.19
N GLU A 270 15.71 -31.40 30.13
CA GLU A 270 17.06 -31.79 29.68
C GLU A 270 18.16 -31.50 30.70
N LYS A 271 17.92 -30.54 31.61
CA LYS A 271 18.87 -30.18 32.67
C LYS A 271 18.65 -30.94 33.98
N PHE A 272 17.57 -31.71 34.08
CA PHE A 272 17.27 -32.47 35.28
C PHE A 272 18.12 -33.74 35.35
N ASP A 273 18.83 -33.91 36.46
CA ASP A 273 19.63 -35.09 36.72
C ASP A 273 19.07 -35.85 37.94
N HIS A 274 18.64 -37.10 37.72
CA HIS A 274 18.14 -37.96 38.79
C HIS A 274 19.23 -38.31 39.82
N ASN A 275 20.51 -38.23 39.46
CA ASN A 275 21.62 -38.50 40.37
C ASN A 275 21.75 -37.47 41.50
N THR A 276 21.14 -36.29 41.34
CA THR A 276 21.14 -35.26 42.39
C THR A 276 19.94 -35.37 43.33
N THR A 277 19.17 -36.46 43.25
CA THR A 277 17.96 -36.68 44.06
C THR A 277 18.20 -37.74 45.14
N ASN A 278 17.28 -37.86 46.09
CA ASN A 278 17.35 -38.86 47.15
C ASN A 278 17.20 -40.30 46.64
N PHE A 279 16.75 -40.49 45.40
CA PHE A 279 16.63 -41.81 44.77
C PHE A 279 17.35 -41.80 43.43
N LYS A 280 18.60 -42.26 43.45
CA LYS A 280 19.42 -42.40 42.25
C LYS A 280 18.90 -43.55 41.39
N LEU A 281 18.73 -43.29 40.09
CA LEU A 281 18.31 -44.32 39.14
C LEU A 281 19.53 -45.16 38.70
N ASP A 282 19.76 -46.26 39.40
CA ASP A 282 20.81 -47.24 39.04
C ASP A 282 20.21 -48.52 38.42
N GLY A 283 21.02 -49.20 37.61
CA GLY A 283 20.65 -50.48 36.98
C GLY A 283 19.41 -50.38 36.10
N ARG A 284 18.45 -51.30 36.26
CA ARG A 284 17.22 -51.31 35.45
C ARG A 284 16.31 -50.10 35.69
N HIS A 285 16.39 -49.43 36.84
CA HIS A 285 15.57 -48.25 37.13
C HIS A 285 15.90 -47.05 36.21
N ALA A 286 17.11 -46.98 35.67
CA ALA A 286 17.50 -45.94 34.70
C ALA A 286 16.73 -46.03 33.37
N GLN A 287 16.10 -47.16 33.07
CA GLN A 287 15.33 -47.40 31.84
C GLN A 287 13.81 -47.34 32.08
N VAL A 288 13.38 -47.11 33.32
CA VAL A 288 11.96 -47.07 33.68
C VAL A 288 11.37 -45.72 33.30
N ALA A 289 10.21 -45.74 32.65
CA ALA A 289 9.48 -44.52 32.31
C ALA A 289 9.05 -43.75 33.57
N CYS A 290 9.20 -42.43 33.56
CA CYS A 290 8.98 -41.57 34.73
C CYS A 290 7.61 -41.78 35.39
N ASN A 291 6.55 -41.97 34.58
CA ASN A 291 5.17 -42.13 35.04
C ASN A 291 4.91 -43.43 35.83
N LEU A 292 5.79 -44.43 35.72
CA LEU A 292 5.69 -45.66 36.50
C LEU A 292 6.04 -45.43 37.98
N CYS A 293 6.94 -44.47 38.24
CA CYS A 293 7.30 -44.02 39.59
C CYS A 293 6.47 -42.80 40.01
N HIS A 294 6.41 -41.77 39.17
CA HIS A 294 5.70 -40.50 39.41
C HIS A 294 4.23 -40.59 38.99
N LYS A 295 3.48 -41.40 39.73
CA LYS A 295 2.05 -41.63 39.48
C LYS A 295 1.23 -40.36 39.72
N ALA A 296 0.16 -40.21 38.95
CA ALA A 296 -0.79 -39.12 39.14
C ALA A 296 -1.57 -39.32 40.45
N VAL A 297 -1.65 -38.25 41.24
CA VAL A 297 -2.44 -38.15 42.46
C VAL A 297 -3.51 -37.07 42.30
N ASN A 298 -4.65 -37.25 42.95
CA ASN A 298 -5.71 -36.24 42.97
C ASN A 298 -5.34 -35.15 43.97
N GLU A 299 -5.01 -33.97 43.46
CA GLU A 299 -4.77 -32.78 44.27
C GLU A 299 -5.75 -31.68 43.85
N SER A 300 -6.60 -31.23 44.77
CA SER A 300 -7.55 -30.13 44.55
C SER A 300 -8.39 -30.26 43.25
N LYS A 301 -8.99 -31.45 43.03
CA LYS A 301 -9.84 -31.80 41.86
C LYS A 301 -9.10 -31.88 40.51
N ASN A 302 -7.76 -31.93 40.50
CA ASN A 302 -6.96 -32.15 39.30
C ASN A 302 -5.98 -33.32 39.49
N LEU A 303 -5.72 -34.07 38.42
CA LEU A 303 -4.68 -35.10 38.41
C LEU A 303 -3.31 -34.46 38.21
N VAL A 304 -2.40 -34.64 39.17
CA VAL A 304 -1.04 -34.08 39.15
C VAL A 304 -0.05 -35.20 39.39
N SER A 305 1.03 -35.28 38.61
CA SER A 305 2.08 -36.28 38.86
C SER A 305 2.81 -35.97 40.17
N ASN A 306 2.92 -36.95 41.06
CA ASN A 306 3.65 -36.81 42.31
C ASN A 306 5.16 -37.01 42.11
N TYR A 307 5.92 -35.92 42.21
CA TYR A 307 7.38 -35.92 42.12
C TYR A 307 8.07 -35.94 43.47
N LYS A 308 7.35 -35.66 44.58
CA LYS A 308 7.89 -35.73 45.95
C LYS A 308 7.48 -37.03 46.63
N ILE A 309 8.15 -38.11 46.25
CA ILE A 309 7.97 -39.40 46.91
C ILE A 309 8.74 -39.36 48.24
N GLU A 310 8.03 -39.48 49.37
CA GLU A 310 8.64 -39.41 50.71
C GLU A 310 9.35 -40.70 51.12
N LYS A 311 8.90 -41.85 50.60
CA LYS A 311 9.39 -43.18 50.96
C LYS A 311 9.66 -44.02 49.71
N HIS A 312 10.80 -44.70 49.71
CA HIS A 312 11.31 -45.45 48.54
C HIS A 312 11.46 -46.95 48.86
N GLN A 313 10.52 -47.54 49.61
CA GLN A 313 10.59 -48.97 49.92
C GLN A 313 10.20 -49.79 48.68
N CYS A 314 10.78 -50.98 48.52
CA CYS A 314 10.52 -51.82 47.34
C CYS A 314 9.01 -52.08 47.14
N ILE A 315 8.28 -52.28 48.24
CA ILE A 315 6.82 -52.53 48.26
C ILE A 315 5.98 -51.33 47.79
N ASP A 316 6.53 -50.12 47.84
CA ASP A 316 5.83 -48.90 47.42
C ASP A 316 5.66 -48.87 45.89
N CYS A 317 6.58 -49.53 45.16
CA CYS A 317 6.62 -49.52 43.69
C CYS A 317 6.40 -50.92 43.06
N HIS A 318 6.79 -51.99 43.75
CA HIS A 318 6.65 -53.38 43.28
C HIS A 318 5.60 -54.11 44.15
N ARG A 319 4.41 -54.29 43.57
CA ARG A 319 3.32 -55.08 44.15
C ARG A 319 3.18 -56.41 43.44
#